data_AF-A0A1B6VS12-F1
#
_entry.id   AF-A0A1B6VS12-F1
#
_cell.length_a   1.000
_cell.length_b   1.000
_cell.length_c   1.000
_cell.angle_alpha   90.00
_cell.angle_beta   90.00
_cell.angle_gamma   90.00
#
_symmetry.space_group_name_H-M   'P 1'
#
loop_
_entity.id
_entity.type
_entity.pdbx_description
1 polymer ?
#
loop_
_entity_poly.entity_id
_entity_poly.type
_entity_poly.pdbx_seq_one_letter_code
_entity_poly.pdbx_strand_id
1 'polypeptide(L)'
;MDKQDTQKLLKQLGKEAKRRQEEAAAQAQRQRRDEPDFAAAVGKVTPLKNSNRVAAPKDDKPLKRRFHNEEWDEEAYFYVSTDSEHEPPRSFCKNGRGQEDIRRLVAGHWPCVGRLDLHGCTREEAQRELSEFIEEVLRRGVCAEIVHGSGLGSQGFVPVLKSLVRRWLMAHPEVLAYAEPHGANDGAVLILLRKRRAG
;
A
#
# COMPACT_ATOMS: atom_id res chain seq x y z
N MET A 1 68.25 27.56 -50.31
CA MET A 1 67.16 26.57 -50.48
C MET A 1 66.47 26.85 -51.80
N ASP A 2 66.49 25.90 -52.72
CA ASP A 2 66.02 26.09 -54.10
C ASP A 2 64.49 26.13 -54.20
N LYS A 3 63.97 27.07 -55.00
CA LYS A 3 62.52 27.28 -55.21
C LYS A 3 61.83 26.05 -55.83
N GLN A 4 62.59 25.17 -56.48
CA GLN A 4 62.07 23.93 -57.07
C GLN A 4 61.82 22.84 -56.01
N ASP A 5 62.59 22.82 -54.92
CA ASP A 5 62.45 21.81 -53.87
C ASP A 5 61.26 22.11 -52.95
N THR A 6 61.00 23.38 -52.68
CA THR A 6 59.80 23.80 -51.92
C THR A 6 58.51 23.48 -52.69
N GLN A 7 58.52 23.62 -54.02
CA GLN A 7 57.36 23.31 -54.86
C GLN A 7 57.10 21.79 -54.98
N LYS A 8 58.15 20.97 -54.95
CA LYS A 8 58.03 19.50 -54.88
C LYS A 8 57.51 19.05 -53.51
N LEU A 9 57.98 19.65 -52.43
CA LEU A 9 57.54 19.36 -51.07
C LEU A 9 56.05 19.67 -50.88
N LEU A 10 55.57 20.83 -51.37
CA LEU A 10 54.15 21.19 -51.32
C LEU A 10 53.25 20.22 -52.10
N LYS A 11 53.72 19.72 -53.26
CA LYS A 11 53.00 18.70 -54.04
C LYS A 11 52.96 17.35 -53.32
N GLN A 12 54.01 16.97 -52.60
CA GLN A 12 54.04 15.75 -51.80
C GLN A 12 53.10 15.86 -50.60
N LEU A 13 53.15 16.97 -49.86
CA LEU A 13 52.24 17.24 -48.74
C LEU A 13 50.77 17.25 -49.17
N GLY A 14 50.45 17.81 -50.35
CA GLY A 14 49.09 17.76 -50.90
C GLY A 14 48.61 16.35 -51.25
N LYS A 15 49.49 15.50 -51.81
CA LYS A 15 49.17 14.09 -52.10
C LYS A 15 48.97 13.29 -50.81
N GLU A 16 49.79 13.54 -49.80
CA GLU A 16 49.70 12.87 -48.51
C GLU A 16 48.46 13.29 -47.72
N ALA A 17 48.11 14.58 -47.74
CA ALA A 17 46.87 15.09 -47.14
C ALA A 17 45.63 14.47 -47.82
N LYS A 18 45.63 14.35 -49.15
CA LYS A 18 44.53 13.71 -49.89
C LYS A 18 44.39 12.23 -49.53
N ARG A 19 45.50 11.48 -49.47
CA ARG A 19 45.48 10.06 -49.08
C ARG A 19 44.98 9.87 -47.65
N ARG A 20 45.41 10.72 -46.72
CA ARG A 20 44.96 10.69 -45.32
C ARG A 20 43.47 11.04 -45.17
N GLN A 21 42.95 11.96 -45.99
CA GLN A 21 41.52 12.25 -46.05
C GLN A 21 40.72 11.07 -46.61
N GLU A 22 41.21 10.42 -47.66
CA GLU A 22 40.57 9.23 -48.25
C GLU A 22 40.58 8.04 -47.29
N GLU A 23 41.70 7.79 -46.60
CA GLU A 23 41.82 6.76 -45.56
C GLU A 23 40.90 7.05 -44.37
N ALA A 24 40.85 8.31 -43.90
CA ALA A 24 39.96 8.71 -42.81
C ALA A 24 38.47 8.61 -43.19
N ALA A 25 38.11 8.97 -44.42
CA ALA A 25 36.74 8.83 -44.93
C ALA A 25 36.34 7.35 -45.04
N ALA A 26 37.22 6.48 -45.53
CA ALA A 26 36.98 5.05 -45.60
C ALA A 26 36.84 4.42 -44.20
N GLN A 27 37.64 4.88 -43.23
CA GLN A 27 37.58 4.40 -41.85
C GLN A 27 36.29 4.86 -41.15
N ALA A 28 35.86 6.11 -41.35
CA ALA A 28 34.59 6.61 -40.85
C ALA A 28 33.39 5.86 -41.47
N GLN A 29 33.48 5.49 -42.74
CA GLN A 29 32.42 4.74 -43.42
C GLN A 29 32.34 3.28 -42.95
N ARG A 30 33.48 2.65 -42.59
CA ARG A 30 33.50 1.33 -41.93
C ARG A 30 32.89 1.40 -40.53
N GLN A 31 33.29 2.39 -39.72
CA GLN A 31 32.72 2.57 -38.38
C GLN A 31 31.20 2.75 -38.40
N ARG A 32 30.66 3.55 -39.34
CA ARG A 32 29.21 3.71 -39.52
C ARG A 32 28.48 2.43 -39.94
N ARG A 33 29.17 1.50 -40.61
CA ARG A 33 28.58 0.23 -41.05
C ARG A 33 28.59 -0.81 -39.94
N ASP A 34 29.61 -0.77 -39.08
CA ASP A 34 29.78 -1.70 -37.96
C ASP A 34 29.01 -1.26 -36.70
N GLU A 35 28.51 -0.02 -36.66
CA GLU A 35 27.66 0.46 -35.57
C GLU A 35 26.25 -0.15 -35.69
N PRO A 36 25.80 -0.93 -34.70
CA PRO A 36 24.50 -1.61 -34.77
C PRO A 36 23.36 -0.59 -34.75
N ASP A 37 22.46 -0.70 -35.72
CA ASP A 37 21.25 0.13 -35.77
C ASP A 37 20.30 -0.24 -34.62
N PHE A 38 20.41 0.51 -33.52
CA PHE A 38 19.61 0.32 -32.32
C PHE A 38 18.11 0.44 -32.60
N ALA A 39 17.71 1.29 -33.56
CA ALA A 39 16.29 1.45 -33.90
C ALA A 39 15.73 0.18 -34.55
N ALA A 40 16.53 -0.50 -35.37
CA ALA A 40 16.17 -1.80 -35.94
C ALA A 40 16.12 -2.91 -34.88
N ALA A 41 17.04 -2.90 -33.90
CA ALA A 41 17.09 -3.90 -32.83
C ALA A 41 15.92 -3.78 -31.84
N VAL A 42 15.47 -2.57 -31.54
CA VAL A 42 14.39 -2.30 -30.57
C VAL A 42 12.99 -2.52 -31.16
N GLY A 43 12.83 -2.40 -32.49
CA GLY A 43 11.57 -2.68 -33.17
C GLY A 43 10.43 -1.70 -32.81
N LYS A 44 9.19 -2.11 -33.06
CA LYS A 44 8.00 -1.29 -32.77
C LYS A 44 7.67 -1.33 -31.27
N VAL A 45 7.89 -0.21 -30.58
CA VAL A 45 7.51 -0.05 -29.17
C VAL A 45 6.22 0.76 -29.06
N THR A 46 5.31 0.32 -28.19
CA THR A 46 4.10 1.10 -27.87
C THR A 46 4.39 1.97 -26.64
N PRO A 47 4.27 3.31 -26.74
CA PRO A 47 4.48 4.19 -25.59
C PRO A 47 3.47 3.90 -24.48
N LEU A 48 3.95 3.74 -23.25
CA LEU A 48 3.09 3.64 -22.08
C LEU A 48 2.30 4.95 -21.88
N LYS A 49 1.01 4.84 -21.56
CA LYS A 49 0.20 6.01 -21.20
C LYS A 49 0.77 6.65 -19.96
N ASN A 50 1.40 7.81 -20.13
CA ASN A 50 1.90 8.60 -19.01
C ASN A 50 0.71 9.18 -18.24
N SER A 51 0.31 8.50 -17.16
CA SER A 51 -0.76 8.99 -16.30
C SER A 51 -0.31 10.11 -15.38
N ASN A 52 1.00 10.42 -15.33
CA ASN A 52 1.64 11.38 -14.42
C ASN A 52 1.16 11.27 -12.96
N ARG A 53 0.66 10.08 -12.60
CA ARG A 53 0.15 9.77 -11.26
C ARG A 53 1.17 8.89 -10.60
N VAL A 54 1.83 9.45 -9.59
CA VAL A 54 2.56 8.67 -8.62
C VAL A 54 1.52 7.95 -7.77
N ALA A 55 1.46 6.61 -7.88
CA ALA A 55 0.73 5.82 -6.89
C ALA A 55 1.48 5.98 -5.57
N ALA A 56 0.90 6.71 -4.62
CA ALA A 56 1.47 6.79 -3.28
C ALA A 56 1.59 5.35 -2.75
N PRO A 57 2.78 4.94 -2.25
CA PRO A 57 2.91 3.63 -1.62
C PRO A 57 1.90 3.57 -0.47
N LYS A 58 1.05 2.55 -0.48
CA LYS A 58 0.18 2.27 0.67
C LYS A 58 1.12 1.97 1.84
N ASP A 59 0.98 2.71 2.93
CA ASP A 59 1.67 2.37 4.17
C ASP A 59 1.02 1.09 4.71
N ASP A 60 1.56 -0.05 4.31
CA ASP A 60 1.16 -1.40 4.68
C ASP A 60 1.88 -1.89 5.94
N LYS A 61 2.70 -1.01 6.55
CA LYS A 61 3.38 -1.31 7.79
C LYS A 61 2.32 -1.55 8.87
N PRO A 62 2.41 -2.68 9.60
CA PRO A 62 1.57 -2.88 10.77
C PRO A 62 1.79 -1.69 11.70
N LEU A 63 0.70 -1.08 12.14
CA LEU A 63 0.76 0.04 13.07
C LEU A 63 1.50 -0.46 14.31
N LYS A 64 2.66 0.15 14.57
CA LYS A 64 3.50 -0.23 15.70
C LYS A 64 2.76 0.14 16.98
N ARG A 65 2.58 -0.84 17.87
CA ARG A 65 2.11 -0.65 19.24
C ARG A 65 2.86 0.53 19.85
N ARG A 66 2.14 1.61 20.16
CA ARG A 66 2.70 2.69 20.96
C ARG A 66 2.56 2.23 22.41
N PHE A 67 3.67 1.95 23.06
CA PHE A 67 3.68 1.87 24.52
C PHE A 67 3.49 3.29 25.04
N HIS A 68 2.23 3.69 25.23
CA HIS A 68 1.89 5.03 25.69
C HIS A 68 1.77 5.00 27.22
N ASN A 69 2.63 5.77 27.89
CA ASN A 69 2.71 5.90 29.35
C ASN A 69 1.83 7.07 29.86
N GLU A 70 0.74 7.41 29.17
CA GLU A 70 -0.21 8.41 29.66
C GLU A 70 -1.33 7.71 30.42
N GLU A 71 -1.80 8.36 31.48
CA GLU A 71 -2.97 7.95 32.27
C GLU A 71 -4.21 8.04 31.37
N TRP A 72 -4.89 6.92 31.17
CA TRP A 72 -6.05 6.83 30.29
C TRP A 72 -7.29 7.37 30.97
N ASP A 73 -8.17 7.95 30.18
CA ASP A 73 -9.50 8.33 30.63
C ASP A 73 -10.33 7.04 30.82
N GLU A 74 -10.60 6.66 32.08
CA GLU A 74 -11.37 5.45 32.42
C GLU A 74 -12.78 5.46 31.80
N GLU A 75 -13.30 6.63 31.43
CA GLU A 75 -14.56 6.78 30.71
C GLU A 75 -14.54 6.25 29.27
N ALA A 76 -13.37 5.97 28.69
CA ALA A 76 -13.25 5.28 27.40
C ALA A 76 -13.47 3.75 27.49
N TYR A 77 -13.55 3.18 28.70
CA TYR A 77 -13.83 1.76 28.89
C TYR A 77 -15.30 1.44 28.62
N PHE A 78 -15.59 0.98 27.40
CA PHE A 78 -16.93 0.51 27.05
C PHE A 78 -17.14 -0.93 27.60
N TYR A 79 -17.77 -1.06 28.77
CA TYR A 79 -18.08 -2.37 29.36
C TYR A 79 -19.26 -3.02 28.63
N VAL A 80 -18.99 -4.06 27.81
CA VAL A 80 -20.05 -4.96 27.31
C VAL A 80 -20.10 -6.17 28.22
N SER A 81 -21.27 -6.41 28.83
CA SER A 81 -21.54 -7.65 29.55
C SER A 81 -21.21 -8.86 28.67
N THR A 82 -20.37 -9.75 29.19
CA THR A 82 -20.00 -11.02 28.55
C THR A 82 -21.17 -12.01 28.42
N ASP A 83 -22.28 -11.73 29.11
CA ASP A 83 -23.39 -12.66 29.38
C ASP A 83 -24.50 -12.66 28.33
N SER A 84 -24.17 -12.28 27.09
CA SER A 84 -25.09 -12.49 25.97
C SER A 84 -24.93 -13.91 25.43
N GLU A 85 -25.93 -14.77 25.61
CA GLU A 85 -25.94 -16.17 25.13
C GLU A 85 -25.76 -16.31 23.60
N HIS A 86 -25.96 -15.22 22.86
CA HIS A 86 -25.91 -15.21 21.39
C HIS A 86 -24.55 -14.71 20.88
N GLU A 87 -23.94 -15.53 20.02
CA GLU A 87 -22.74 -15.16 19.26
C GLU A 87 -23.06 -13.96 18.33
N PRO A 88 -22.24 -12.89 18.36
CA PRO A 88 -22.46 -11.73 17.49
C PRO A 88 -22.31 -12.11 16.01
N PRO A 89 -23.10 -11.48 15.12
CA PRO A 89 -23.12 -11.84 13.71
C PRO A 89 -21.76 -11.57 13.03
N ARG A 90 -21.49 -12.28 11.92
CA ARG A 90 -20.27 -12.09 11.10
C ARG A 90 -20.19 -10.70 10.45
N SER A 91 -21.33 -10.05 10.30
CA SER A 91 -21.45 -8.69 9.79
C SER A 91 -22.55 -7.93 10.54
N PHE A 92 -22.35 -6.62 10.69
CA PHE A 92 -23.26 -5.74 11.41
C PHE A 92 -23.25 -4.36 10.77
N CYS A 93 -24.40 -3.69 10.72
CA CYS A 93 -24.47 -2.28 10.34
C CYS A 93 -25.57 -1.55 11.12
N LYS A 94 -25.27 -0.32 11.53
CA LYS A 94 -26.16 0.57 12.27
C LYS A 94 -27.20 1.21 11.33
N ASN A 95 -28.42 1.42 11.82
CA ASN A 95 -29.49 2.20 11.15
C ASN A 95 -30.09 1.60 9.86
N GLY A 96 -30.03 0.29 9.63
CA GLY A 96 -30.86 -0.38 8.62
C GLY A 96 -30.54 -0.12 7.14
N ARG A 97 -29.52 0.70 6.80
CA ARG A 97 -28.97 0.82 5.42
C ARG A 97 -28.02 -0.33 5.05
N GLY A 98 -28.08 -1.41 5.82
CA GLY A 98 -26.90 -2.20 6.18
C GLY A 98 -26.31 -3.10 5.12
N GLN A 99 -27.07 -3.59 4.15
CA GLN A 99 -26.51 -4.52 3.17
C GLN A 99 -25.59 -3.83 2.16
N GLU A 100 -25.91 -2.61 1.74
CA GLU A 100 -25.12 -1.92 0.72
C GLU A 100 -23.80 -1.41 1.29
N ASP A 101 -23.81 -0.87 2.51
CA ASP A 101 -22.59 -0.44 3.19
C ASP A 101 -21.67 -1.63 3.48
N ILE A 102 -22.22 -2.78 3.88
CA ILE A 102 -21.44 -4.02 4.03
C ILE A 102 -20.84 -4.48 2.70
N ARG A 103 -21.63 -4.50 1.62
CA ARG A 103 -21.12 -4.87 0.28
C ARG A 103 -19.99 -3.94 -0.16
N ARG A 104 -20.16 -2.63 0.02
CA ARG A 104 -19.14 -1.63 -0.33
C ARG A 104 -17.90 -1.72 0.56
N LEU A 105 -18.07 -2.03 1.84
CA LEU A 105 -16.97 -2.25 2.78
C LEU A 105 -16.13 -3.44 2.33
N VAL A 106 -16.75 -4.59 2.07
CA VAL A 106 -16.07 -5.80 1.60
C VAL A 106 -15.47 -5.61 0.21
N ALA A 107 -16.12 -4.85 -0.67
CA ALA A 107 -15.58 -4.50 -1.99
C ALA A 107 -14.40 -3.50 -1.94
N GLY A 108 -14.01 -3.02 -0.76
CA GLY A 108 -12.90 -2.07 -0.60
C GLY A 108 -13.19 -0.67 -1.12
N HIS A 109 -14.47 -0.25 -1.10
CA HIS A 109 -14.86 1.09 -1.56
C HIS A 109 -14.19 2.21 -0.77
N TRP A 110 -13.98 1.98 0.53
CA TRP A 110 -13.19 2.87 1.38
C TRP A 110 -11.79 2.28 1.56
N PRO A 111 -10.73 3.09 1.37
CA PRO A 111 -9.37 2.62 1.59
C PRO A 111 -9.16 2.30 3.07
N CYS A 112 -8.64 1.11 3.37
CA CYS A 112 -8.17 0.77 4.69
C CYS A 112 -6.97 1.64 5.04
N VAL A 113 -7.08 2.44 6.10
CA VAL A 113 -6.02 3.36 6.54
C VAL A 113 -5.13 2.78 7.65
N GLY A 114 -5.46 1.58 8.12
CA GLY A 114 -4.71 0.90 9.17
C GLY A 114 -5.18 -0.54 9.36
N ARG A 115 -4.33 -1.31 10.04
CA ARG A 115 -4.59 -2.69 10.47
C ARG A 115 -4.14 -2.86 11.92
N LEU A 116 -5.02 -3.39 12.76
CA LEU A 116 -4.73 -3.74 14.15
C LEU A 116 -4.66 -5.25 14.29
N ASP A 117 -3.69 -5.74 15.06
CA ASP A 117 -3.55 -7.15 15.37
C ASP A 117 -3.65 -7.38 16.89
N LEU A 118 -4.66 -8.16 17.27
CA LEU A 118 -5.04 -8.48 18.64
C LEU A 118 -4.84 -9.97 18.96
N HIS A 119 -4.19 -10.75 18.08
CA HIS A 119 -3.99 -12.16 18.36
C HIS A 119 -3.19 -12.36 19.66
N GLY A 120 -3.67 -13.24 20.51
CA GLY A 120 -2.99 -13.58 21.78
C GLY A 120 -3.04 -12.49 22.86
N CYS A 121 -3.68 -11.35 22.62
CA CYS A 121 -3.92 -10.34 23.65
C CYS A 121 -4.85 -10.88 24.75
N THR A 122 -4.68 -10.37 25.97
CA THR A 122 -5.74 -10.50 26.98
C THR A 122 -6.94 -9.64 26.62
N ARG A 123 -8.06 -9.81 27.33
CA ARG A 123 -9.26 -8.98 27.12
C ARG A 123 -8.93 -7.50 27.32
N GLU A 124 -8.24 -7.18 28.41
CA GLU A 124 -7.91 -5.82 28.82
C GLU A 124 -6.96 -5.17 27.82
N GLU A 125 -5.94 -5.92 27.37
CA GLU A 125 -5.02 -5.47 26.31
C GLU A 125 -5.74 -5.21 24.99
N ALA A 126 -6.61 -6.14 24.57
CA ALA A 126 -7.35 -6.02 23.32
C ALA A 126 -8.32 -4.84 23.34
N GLN A 127 -9.01 -4.63 24.45
CA GLN A 127 -9.92 -3.49 24.61
C GLN A 127 -9.16 -2.16 24.56
N ARG A 128 -8.04 -2.09 25.27
CA ARG A 128 -7.13 -0.95 25.28
C ARG A 128 -6.69 -0.59 23.85
N GLU A 129 -6.02 -1.52 23.18
CA GLU A 129 -5.45 -1.30 21.83
C GLU A 129 -6.55 -1.02 20.78
N LEU A 130 -7.74 -1.62 20.92
CA LEU A 130 -8.88 -1.36 20.04
C LEU A 130 -9.37 0.09 20.15
N SER A 131 -9.50 0.63 21.37
CA SER A 131 -9.95 2.00 21.60
C SER A 131 -8.98 3.02 20.99
N GLU A 132 -7.68 2.85 21.21
CA GLU A 132 -6.64 3.70 20.59
C GLU A 132 -6.67 3.65 19.07
N PHE A 133 -6.80 2.44 18.53
CA PHE A 133 -6.83 2.23 17.10
C PHE A 133 -8.03 2.90 16.44
N ILE A 134 -9.22 2.86 17.05
CA ILE A 134 -10.41 3.52 16.52
C ILE A 134 -10.19 5.04 16.44
N GLU A 135 -9.63 5.66 17.48
CA GLU A 135 -9.30 7.10 17.47
C GLU A 135 -8.22 7.46 16.44
N GLU A 136 -7.27 6.57 16.19
CA GLU A 136 -6.31 6.73 15.10
C GLU A 136 -6.96 6.66 13.72
N VAL A 137 -7.83 5.68 13.50
CA VAL A 137 -8.55 5.52 12.24
C VAL A 137 -9.45 6.73 11.99
N LEU A 138 -10.16 7.24 12.99
CA LEU A 138 -10.99 8.45 12.88
C LEU A 138 -10.23 9.69 12.43
N ARG A 139 -8.93 9.79 12.78
CA ARG A 139 -8.06 10.89 12.33
C ARG A 139 -7.54 10.71 10.91
N ARG A 140 -7.32 9.46 10.47
CA ARG A 140 -6.70 9.14 9.17
C ARG A 140 -7.71 8.85 8.06
N GLY A 141 -8.90 8.37 8.40
CA GLY A 141 -9.90 7.89 7.45
C GLY A 141 -11.16 7.37 8.12
N VAL A 142 -11.77 6.35 7.52
CA VAL A 142 -13.04 5.77 8.00
C VAL A 142 -13.07 4.26 7.94
N CYS A 143 -12.06 3.61 7.37
CA CYS A 143 -12.06 2.18 7.13
C CYS A 143 -10.73 1.58 7.59
N ALA A 144 -10.78 0.45 8.27
CA ALA A 144 -9.61 -0.26 8.76
C ALA A 144 -9.89 -1.75 8.99
N GLU A 145 -8.84 -2.54 9.18
CA GLU A 145 -8.93 -3.98 9.46
C GLU A 145 -8.49 -4.28 10.90
N ILE A 146 -9.20 -5.18 11.57
CA ILE A 146 -8.86 -5.69 12.90
C ILE A 146 -8.72 -7.21 12.80
N VAL A 147 -7.57 -7.73 13.20
CA VAL A 147 -7.29 -9.15 13.31
C VAL A 147 -7.43 -9.53 14.78
N HIS A 148 -8.45 -10.30 15.12
CA HIS A 148 -8.66 -10.80 16.49
C HIS A 148 -8.31 -12.29 16.64
N GLY A 149 -7.99 -12.95 15.52
CA GLY A 149 -7.73 -14.38 15.44
C GLY A 149 -9.00 -15.24 15.42
N SER A 150 -8.90 -16.44 14.84
CA SER A 150 -10.00 -17.40 14.75
C SER A 150 -10.29 -18.14 16.07
N GLY A 151 -9.41 -18.00 17.07
CA GLY A 151 -9.49 -18.70 18.36
C GLY A 151 -9.05 -20.17 18.34
N LEU A 152 -8.53 -20.68 17.21
CA LEU A 152 -7.99 -22.04 17.10
C LEU A 152 -6.71 -22.28 17.95
N GLY A 153 -6.09 -21.22 18.47
CA GLY A 153 -4.85 -21.28 19.27
C GLY A 153 -4.98 -20.89 20.74
N SER A 154 -6.18 -20.59 21.25
CA SER A 154 -6.38 -20.28 22.67
C SER A 154 -6.31 -21.56 23.52
N GLN A 155 -5.74 -21.51 24.73
CA GLN A 155 -5.86 -22.60 25.70
C GLN A 155 -7.34 -22.90 25.94
N GLY A 156 -7.81 -24.06 25.50
CA GLY A 156 -9.21 -24.47 25.56
C GLY A 156 -10.06 -24.22 24.30
N PHE A 157 -9.48 -23.76 23.18
CA PHE A 157 -10.16 -23.55 21.88
C PHE A 157 -11.39 -22.61 21.91
N VAL A 158 -11.48 -21.72 22.90
CA VAL A 158 -12.58 -20.76 22.99
C VAL A 158 -12.16 -19.44 22.34
N PRO A 159 -12.81 -19.00 21.24
CA PRO A 159 -12.50 -17.76 20.55
C PRO A 159 -12.99 -16.53 21.34
N VAL A 160 -12.41 -16.28 22.52
CA VAL A 160 -12.88 -15.24 23.46
C VAL A 160 -12.84 -13.84 22.83
N LEU A 161 -11.74 -13.50 22.13
CA LEU A 161 -11.61 -12.18 21.52
C LEU A 161 -12.51 -11.96 20.31
N LYS A 162 -12.82 -13.00 19.53
CA LYS A 162 -13.72 -12.88 18.36
C LYS A 162 -15.08 -12.32 18.76
N SER A 163 -15.72 -12.96 19.73
CA SER A 163 -17.06 -12.56 20.18
C SER A 163 -17.01 -11.24 20.96
N LEU A 164 -15.93 -10.98 21.71
CA LEU A 164 -15.77 -9.71 22.45
C LEU A 164 -15.56 -8.52 21.52
N VAL A 165 -14.62 -8.61 20.57
CA VAL A 165 -14.31 -7.52 19.63
C VAL A 165 -15.55 -7.14 18.84
N ARG A 166 -16.29 -8.13 18.32
CA ARG A 166 -17.55 -7.86 17.61
C ARG A 166 -18.58 -7.15 18.48
N ARG A 167 -18.73 -7.57 19.74
CA ARG A 167 -19.63 -6.91 20.71
C ARG A 167 -19.21 -5.47 20.99
N TRP A 168 -17.92 -5.23 21.24
CA TRP A 168 -17.39 -3.88 21.41
C TRP A 168 -17.64 -3.01 20.18
N LEU A 169 -17.42 -3.55 18.98
CA LEU A 169 -17.67 -2.83 17.72
C LEU A 169 -19.16 -2.50 17.51
N MET A 170 -20.09 -3.40 17.81
CA MET A 170 -21.53 -3.10 17.69
C MET A 170 -21.95 -1.97 18.63
N ALA A 171 -21.34 -1.92 19.81
CA ALA A 171 -21.71 -0.99 20.86
C ALA A 171 -20.99 0.36 20.74
N HIS A 172 -19.83 0.40 20.08
CA HIS A 172 -19.06 1.62 19.90
C HIS A 172 -19.85 2.69 19.12
N PRO A 173 -19.93 3.95 19.60
CA PRO A 173 -20.78 4.98 19.02
C PRO A 173 -20.40 5.34 17.59
N GLU A 174 -19.09 5.37 17.30
CA GLU A 174 -18.54 5.76 16.00
C GLU A 174 -18.50 4.63 14.96
N VAL A 175 -18.73 3.37 15.35
CA VAL A 175 -18.74 2.25 14.41
C VAL A 175 -20.10 2.21 13.71
N LEU A 176 -20.07 2.34 12.39
CA LEU A 176 -21.25 2.26 11.52
C LEU A 176 -21.49 0.84 11.02
N ALA A 177 -20.43 0.10 10.71
CA ALA A 177 -20.52 -1.29 10.26
C ALA A 177 -19.23 -2.06 10.55
N TYR A 178 -19.34 -3.39 10.63
CA TYR A 178 -18.21 -4.28 10.45
C TYR A 178 -18.61 -5.50 9.61
N ALA A 179 -17.63 -6.11 8.96
CA ALA A 179 -17.82 -7.35 8.21
C ALA A 179 -16.54 -8.18 8.22
N GLU A 180 -16.65 -9.49 8.26
CA GLU A 180 -15.54 -10.35 7.86
C GLU A 180 -15.16 -10.04 6.38
N PRO A 181 -13.86 -9.88 6.05
CA PRO A 181 -13.43 -9.50 4.71
C PRO A 181 -13.75 -10.58 3.67
N HIS A 182 -13.82 -11.84 4.07
CA HIS A 182 -14.17 -12.97 3.18
C HIS A 182 -14.86 -14.07 3.99
N GLY A 183 -15.78 -14.84 3.38
CA GLY A 183 -16.55 -15.87 4.10
C GLY A 183 -15.74 -17.02 4.73
N ALA A 184 -14.48 -17.20 4.29
CA ALA A 184 -13.55 -18.22 4.80
C ALA A 184 -12.60 -17.70 5.90
N ASN A 185 -12.55 -16.39 6.16
CA ASN A 185 -11.68 -15.82 7.19
C ASN A 185 -12.53 -15.24 8.32
N ASP A 186 -12.61 -15.98 9.42
CA ASP A 186 -13.34 -15.58 10.61
C ASP A 186 -12.46 -14.90 11.66
N GLY A 187 -11.15 -14.77 11.42
CA GLY A 187 -10.16 -14.24 12.37
C GLY A 187 -9.90 -12.74 12.22
N ALA A 188 -10.59 -12.07 11.30
CA ALA A 188 -10.47 -10.64 11.09
C ALA A 188 -11.80 -10.01 10.69
N VAL A 189 -11.94 -8.71 10.93
CA VAL A 189 -13.07 -7.90 10.51
C VAL A 189 -12.58 -6.57 9.93
N LEU A 190 -13.25 -6.12 8.87
CA LEU A 190 -13.20 -4.75 8.40
C LEU A 190 -14.18 -3.92 9.22
N ILE A 191 -13.81 -2.68 9.53
CA ILE A 191 -14.68 -1.71 10.22
C ILE A 191 -14.92 -0.49 9.34
N LEU A 192 -16.12 0.08 9.44
CA LEU A 192 -16.50 1.36 8.87
C LEU A 192 -16.89 2.31 10.00
N LEU A 193 -16.22 3.44 10.08
CA LEU A 193 -16.41 4.47 11.10
C LEU A 193 -17.14 5.69 10.53
N ARG A 194 -17.83 6.40 11.42
CA ARG A 194 -18.45 7.68 11.10
C ARG A 194 -17.38 8.73 10.86
N LYS A 195 -17.43 9.37 9.69
CA LYS A 195 -16.52 10.48 9.36
C LYS A 195 -16.74 11.64 10.34
N ARG A 196 -15.70 12.06 11.07
CA ARG A 196 -15.75 13.32 11.83
C ARG A 196 -15.96 14.47 10.84
N ARG A 197 -17.01 15.27 11.06
CA ARG A 197 -17.17 16.53 10.32
C ARG A 197 -16.07 17.47 10.81
N ALA A 198 -15.36 18.10 9.89
CA ALA A 198 -14.56 19.27 10.25
C ALA A 198 -15.55 20.32 10.76
N GLY A 199 -15.42 20.69 12.03
CA GLY A 199 -16.13 21.81 12.62
C GLY A 199 -15.61 23.14 12.09
#